data_AF-A0A6G1EBF3-F1
#
_entry.id   AF-A0A6G1EBF3-F1
#
_cell.length_a   1.000
_cell.length_b   1.000
_cell.length_c   1.000
_cell.angle_alpha   90.00
_cell.angle_beta   90.00
_cell.angle_gamma   90.00
#
_symmetry.space_group_name_H-M   'P 1'
#
loop_
_entity.id
_entity.type
_entity.pdbx_description
1 polymer ?
#
loop_
_entity_poly.entity_id
_entity_poly.type
_entity_poly.pdbx_seq_one_letter_code
_entity_poly.pdbx_strand_id
1 'polypeptide(L)' 'MSSRSRSRARPSPASARITDEQIGDLVSKLQALLPEARLRSSDRVPSARVLQETCSYIRSLHRELK' A
#
# COMPACT_ATOMS: atom_id res chain seq x y z
N MET A 1 0.06 -0.94 55.50
CA MET A 1 0.44 -1.78 54.34
C MET A 1 -0.04 -1.10 53.08
N SER A 2 0.87 -0.55 52.26
CA SER A 2 0.51 0.26 51.09
C SER A 2 0.46 -0.63 49.84
N SER A 3 -0.73 -0.82 49.30
CA SER A 3 -0.97 -1.61 48.09
C SER A 3 -0.38 -0.88 46.88
N ARG A 4 0.82 -1.29 46.45
CA ARG A 4 1.43 -0.82 45.21
C ARG A 4 0.66 -1.38 44.02
N SER A 5 -0.28 -0.58 43.52
CA SER A 5 -0.93 -0.80 42.23
C SER A 5 0.12 -0.89 41.14
N ARG A 6 0.44 -2.12 40.71
CA ARG A 6 1.27 -2.36 39.53
C ARG A 6 0.44 -2.04 38.30
N SER A 7 0.53 -0.78 37.85
CA SER A 7 0.01 -0.34 36.56
C SER A 7 0.59 -1.25 35.48
N ARG A 8 -0.23 -2.20 35.02
CA ARG A 8 0.12 -3.13 33.95
C ARG A 8 0.15 -2.31 32.68
N ALA A 9 1.36 -1.92 32.25
CA ALA A 9 1.57 -1.21 31.00
C ALA A 9 0.90 -2.03 29.89
N ARG A 10 -0.14 -1.46 29.26
CA ARG A 10 -0.70 -2.01 28.04
C ARG A 10 0.45 -2.01 27.03
N PRO A 11 0.82 -3.15 26.43
CA PRO A 11 1.75 -3.11 25.32
C PRO A 11 1.11 -2.24 24.24
N SER A 12 1.71 -1.08 23.98
CA SER A 12 1.39 -0.28 22.80
C SER A 12 1.48 -1.20 21.60
N PRO A 13 0.51 -1.19 20.67
CA PRO A 13 0.64 -1.96 19.44
C PRO A 13 1.94 -1.50 18.79
N ALA A 14 2.95 -2.36 18.82
CA ALA A 14 4.19 -2.15 18.11
C ALA A 14 3.78 -1.81 16.68
N SER A 15 4.27 -0.66 16.17
CA SER A 15 4.03 -0.16 14.82
C SER A 15 3.80 -1.34 13.88
N ALA A 16 2.54 -1.53 13.49
CA ALA A 16 2.10 -2.77 12.85
C ALA A 16 3.01 -2.99 11.64
N ARG A 17 3.83 -4.05 11.69
CA ARG A 17 4.72 -4.38 10.58
C ARG A 17 3.83 -4.56 9.37
N ILE A 18 4.11 -3.79 8.33
CA ILE A 18 3.41 -3.89 7.05
C ILE A 18 3.54 -5.34 6.59
N THR A 19 2.42 -5.99 6.33
CA THR A 19 2.40 -7.40 5.88
C THR A 19 2.36 -7.48 4.36
N ASP A 20 2.78 -8.62 3.81
CA ASP A 20 2.78 -8.85 2.36
C ASP A 20 1.36 -8.81 1.77
N GLU A 21 0.34 -9.19 2.56
CA GLU A 21 -1.06 -9.06 2.16
C GLU A 21 -1.47 -7.60 2.00
N GLN A 22 -1.05 -6.74 2.93
CA GLN A 22 -1.33 -5.30 2.84
C GLN A 22 -0.62 -4.67 1.64
N ILE A 23 0.59 -5.14 1.30
CA ILE A 23 1.33 -4.73 0.11
C ILE A 23 0.58 -5.20 -1.15
N GLY A 24 0.10 -6.45 -1.18
CA GLY A 24 -0.68 -7.01 -2.28
C GLY A 24 -1.99 -6.26 -2.53
N ASP A 25 -2.72 -5.91 -1.49
CA ASP A 25 -3.95 -5.10 -1.57
C ASP A 25 -3.67 -3.71 -2.14
N LEU A 26 -2.58 -3.08 -1.71
CA LEU A 26 -2.18 -1.77 -2.22
C LEU A 26 -1.82 -1.85 -3.71
N VAL A 27 -1.04 -2.84 -4.12
CA VAL A 27 -0.67 -3.06 -5.53
C VAL A 27 -1.92 -3.30 -6.38
N SER A 28 -2.88 -4.08 -5.88
CA SER A 28 -4.15 -4.35 -6.57
C SER A 28 -4.97 -3.07 -6.78
N LYS A 29 -5.03 -2.20 -5.76
CA LYS A 29 -5.68 -0.90 -5.87
C LYS A 29 -4.99 0.02 -6.88
N LEU A 30 -3.66 0.07 -6.88
CA LEU A 30 -2.89 0.85 -7.86
C LEU A 30 -3.15 0.35 -9.29
N GLN A 31 -3.16 -0.96 -9.49
CA GLN A 31 -3.44 -1.57 -10.79
C GLN A 31 -4.82 -1.18 -11.32
N ALA A 32 -5.85 -1.12 -10.46
CA ALA A 32 -7.21 -0.72 -10.88
C ALA A 32 -7.31 0.74 -11.37
N LEU A 33 -6.38 1.61 -10.95
CA LEU A 33 -6.33 3.02 -11.34
C LEU A 33 -5.57 3.26 -12.64
N LEU A 34 -4.81 2.28 -13.12
CA LEU A 34 -4.02 2.39 -14.34
C LEU A 34 -4.89 2.17 -15.58
N PRO A 35 -4.84 3.07 -16.58
CA PRO A 35 -5.62 2.92 -17.81
C PRO A 35 -5.21 1.68 -18.62
N GLU A 36 -3.92 1.34 -18.67
CA GLU A 36 -3.42 0.20 -19.45
C GLU A 36 -3.50 -1.15 -18.73
N ALA A 37 -3.45 -1.16 -17.40
CA ALA A 37 -3.49 -2.40 -16.62
C ALA A 37 -4.85 -3.12 -16.71
N ARG A 38 -5.91 -2.39 -17.09
CA ARG A 38 -7.25 -2.96 -17.33
C ARG A 38 -7.31 -3.84 -18.59
N LEU A 39 -6.44 -3.64 -19.57
CA LEU A 39 -6.44 -4.39 -20.84
C LEU A 39 -5.61 -5.67 -20.79
N ARG A 40 -4.68 -5.78 -19.83
CA ARG A 40 -3.68 -6.87 -19.75
C ARG A 40 -3.93 -7.83 -18.58
N SER A 41 -5.12 -7.80 -17.99
CA SER A 41 -5.47 -8.47 -16.72
C SER A 41 -5.40 -10.01 -16.71
N SER A 42 -5.09 -10.65 -17.85
CA SER A 42 -4.98 -12.10 -17.91
C SER A 42 -3.60 -12.64 -17.54
N ASP A 43 -2.55 -11.81 -17.54
CA ASP A 43 -1.21 -12.22 -17.12
C ASP A 43 -0.84 -11.51 -15.81
N ARG A 44 -0.29 -12.28 -14.86
CA ARG A 44 0.06 -11.80 -13.52
C ARG A 44 1.15 -10.73 -13.61
N VAL A 45 0.75 -9.46 -13.67
CA VAL A 45 1.69 -8.33 -13.76
C VAL A 45 2.53 -8.24 -12.48
N PRO A 46 3.87 -8.20 -12.57
CA PRO A 46 4.72 -8.04 -11.39
C PRO A 46 4.45 -6.72 -10.66
N SER A 47 4.47 -6.72 -9.32
CA SER A 47 4.24 -5.51 -8.51
C SER A 47 5.15 -4.34 -8.89
N ALA A 48 6.41 -4.62 -9.24
CA ALA A 48 7.37 -3.61 -9.68
C ALA A 48 6.91 -2.88 -10.96
N ARG A 49 6.27 -3.59 -11.89
CA ARG A 49 5.71 -3.00 -13.11
C ARG A 49 4.52 -2.10 -12.80
N VAL A 50 3.60 -2.57 -11.95
CA VAL A 50 2.44 -1.76 -11.50
C VAL A 50 2.90 -0.46 -10.86
N LEU A 51 3.92 -0.50 -10.01
CA LEU A 51 4.47 0.71 -9.37
C LEU A 51 5.10 1.66 -10.40
N GLN A 52 5.88 1.14 -11.35
CA GLN A 52 6.50 1.94 -12.40
C GLN A 52 5.48 2.64 -13.30
N GLU A 53 4.44 1.92 -13.73
CA GLU A 53 3.36 2.46 -14.55
C GLU A 53 2.58 3.52 -13.77
N THR A 54 2.29 3.27 -12.50
CA THR A 54 1.62 4.25 -11.62
C THR A 54 2.40 5.55 -11.54
N CYS A 55 3.70 5.50 -11.27
CA CYS A 55 4.54 6.70 -11.21
C CYS A 55 4.60 7.42 -12.57
N SER A 56 4.58 6.68 -13.68
CA SER A 56 4.58 7.27 -15.02
C SER A 56 3.27 7.97 -15.33
N TYR A 57 2.14 7.35 -14.97
CA TYR A 57 0.81 7.92 -15.14
C TYR A 57 0.58 9.17 -14.29
N ILE A 58 1.00 9.17 -13.01
CA ILE A 58 0.94 10.38 -12.18
C ILE A 58 1.76 11.52 -12.82
N ARG A 59 2.93 11.22 -13.37
CA ARG A 59 3.77 12.22 -14.07
C ARG A 59 3.12 12.76 -15.33
N SER A 60 2.37 11.96 -16.10
CA SER A 60 1.65 12.45 -17.28
C SER A 60 0.45 13.31 -16.87
N LEU A 61 -0.34 12.87 -15.89
CA LEU A 61 -1.47 13.65 -15.36
C LEU A 61 -1.05 15.03 -14.86
N HIS A 62 0.06 15.12 -14.11
CA HIS A 62 0.60 16.41 -13.67
C HIS A 62 1.06 17.32 -14.81
N ARG A 63 1.34 16.79 -16.01
CA ARG A 63 1.68 17.60 -17.20
C ARG A 63 0.43 18.10 -17.92
N GLU A 64 -0.65 17.33 -17.91
CA GLU A 64 -1.92 17.68 -18.56
C GLU A 64 -2.70 18.77 -17.81
N LEU A 65 -2.45 18.94 -16.51
CA LEU A 65 -3.07 19.98 -15.67
C LEU A 65 -2.33 21.33 -15.69
N LYS A 66 -1.37 21.52 -16.59
CA LYS A 66 -0.64 22.78 -16.81
C LYS A 66 -1.05 23.41 -18.13
#